data_AF-A0A2W5AKG1-F1
#
_entry.id   AF-A0A2W5AKG1-F1
#
_cell.length_a   1.000
_cell.length_b   1.000
_cell.length_c   1.000
_cell.angle_alpha   90.00
_cell.angle_beta   90.00
_cell.angle_gamma   90.00
#
_symmetry.space_group_name_H-M   'P 1'
#
loop_
_entity.id
_entity.type
_entity.pdbx_description
1 polymer ?
#
loop_
_entity_poly.entity_id
_entity_poly.type
_entity_poly.pdbx_seq_one_letter_code
_entity_poly.pdbx_strand_id
1 'polypeptide(L)' 'MPARDEAERLPRLMEALASQDWPAPLPVLVALNNTTDASREALDGLTARLRARLAVHVDEAVFPPELA' A
#
# COMPACT_ATOMS: atom_id res chain seq x y z
N MET A 1 -0.38 -7.11 -3.04
CA MET A 1 -0.97 -7.40 -1.72
C MET A 1 -2.33 -6.77 -1.66
N PRO A 2 -3.38 -7.54 -1.33
CA PRO A 2 -4.70 -6.97 -1.06
C PRO A 2 -4.70 -6.24 0.29
N ALA A 3 -5.47 -5.16 0.41
CA ALA A 3 -5.66 -4.42 1.64
C ALA A 3 -7.04 -3.76 1.67
N ARG A 4 -7.67 -3.76 2.85
CA ARG A 4 -8.97 -3.14 3.11
C ARG A 4 -8.99 -2.59 4.52
N ASP A 5 -9.18 -1.28 4.65
CA ASP A 5 -9.27 -0.60 5.95
C ASP A 5 -8.05 -0.89 6.85
N GLU A 6 -6.86 -0.68 6.30
CA GLU A 6 -5.56 -1.04 6.87
C GLU A 6 -4.69 0.18 7.22
N ALA A 7 -5.28 1.36 7.46
CA ALA A 7 -4.55 2.62 7.62
C ALA A 7 -3.48 2.58 8.72
N GLU A 8 -3.72 1.81 9.79
CA GLU A 8 -2.77 1.66 10.89
C GLU A 8 -1.64 0.65 10.59
N ARG A 9 -1.91 -0.37 9.77
CA ARG A 9 -0.98 -1.49 9.54
C ARG A 9 -0.13 -1.31 8.29
N LEU A 10 -0.67 -0.69 7.24
CA LEU A 10 0.05 -0.42 5.99
C LEU A 10 1.37 0.33 6.23
N PRO A 11 1.44 1.41 7.03
CA PRO A 11 2.70 2.11 7.26
C PRO A 11 3.81 1.21 7.79
N ARG A 12 3.50 0.37 8.78
CA ARG A 12 4.46 -0.55 9.37
C ARG A 12 4.96 -1.59 8.36
N LEU A 13 4.06 -2.13 7.54
CA LEU A 13 4.42 -3.09 6.50
C LEU A 13 5.32 -2.44 5.44
N MET A 14 4.96 -1.26 4.96
CA MET A 14 5.75 -0.55 3.94
C MET A 14 7.16 -0.20 4.46
N GLU A 15 7.29 0.19 5.72
CA GLU A 15 8.60 0.42 6.34
C GLU A 15 9.42 -0.86 6.47
N ALA A 16 8.79 -1.97 6.86
CA ALA A 16 9.46 -3.26 6.94
C ALA A 16 9.92 -3.77 5.55
N LEU A 17 9.13 -3.53 4.50
CA LEU A 17 9.55 -3.84 3.12
C LEU A 17 10.70 -2.94 2.66
N ALA A 18 10.65 -1.65 2.99
CA ALA A 18 11.70 -0.71 2.62
C ALA A 18 13.04 -0.99 3.31
N SER A 19 13.02 -1.63 4.49
CA SER A 19 14.22 -1.97 5.25
C SER A 19 14.95 -3.23 4.76
N GLN A 20 14.36 -3.98 3.81
CA GLN A 20 14.98 -5.18 3.26
C GLN A 20 16.25 -4.83 2.47
N ASP A 21 17.26 -5.70 2.55
CA ASP A 21 18.52 -5.56 1.79
C ASP A 21 18.35 -6.02 0.33
N TRP A 22 17.42 -5.37 -0.37
CA TRP A 22 17.18 -5.60 -1.79
C TRP A 22 17.96 -4.57 -2.62
N PRO A 23 18.69 -4.98 -3.68
CA PRO A 23 19.65 -4.12 -4.37
C PRO A 23 19.02 -3.02 -5.24
N ALA A 24 17.70 -3.03 -5.41
CA ALA A 24 16.96 -2.04 -6.21
C ALA A 24 15.67 -1.65 -5.48
N PRO A 25 14.90 -0.67 -5.97
CA PRO A 25 13.55 -0.44 -5.47
C PRO A 25 12.69 -1.71 -5.62
N LEU A 26 12.17 -2.22 -4.51
CA LEU A 26 11.30 -3.40 -4.51
C LEU A 26 9.93 -3.03 -5.11
N PRO A 27 9.46 -3.71 -6.17
CA PRO A 27 8.12 -3.49 -6.70
C PRO A 27 7.06 -3.96 -5.69
N VAL A 28 6.11 -3.10 -5.36
CA VAL A 28 5.00 -3.41 -4.46
C VAL A 28 3.69 -2.98 -5.11
N LEU A 29 2.84 -3.94 -5.46
CA LEU A 29 1.46 -3.69 -5.87
C LEU A 29 0.56 -3.77 -4.64
N VAL A 30 -0.17 -2.71 -4.32
CA VAL A 30 -1.23 -2.71 -3.29
C VAL A 30 -2.58 -2.63 -4.00
N ALA A 31 -3.42 -3.64 -3.80
CA ALA A 31 -4.80 -3.64 -4.27
C ALA A 31 -5.70 -3.22 -3.10
N LEU A 32 -6.11 -1.96 -3.08
CA LEU A 32 -7.09 -1.44 -2.14
C LEU A 32 -8.49 -1.80 -2.62
N ASN A 33 -9.22 -2.60 -1.85
CA ASN A 33 -10.58 -2.98 -2.19
C ASN A 33 -11.56 -2.50 -1.13
N ASN A 34 -12.63 -1.83 -1.55
CA ASN A 34 -13.75 -1.43 -0.68
C ASN A 34 -13.30 -0.77 0.63
N THR A 35 -12.29 0.09 0.54
CA THR A 35 -11.69 0.78 1.68
C THR A 35 -12.42 2.09 1.94
N THR A 36 -12.63 2.39 3.22
CA THR A 36 -13.38 3.54 3.73
C THR A 36 -12.60 4.34 4.76
N ASP A 37 -11.49 3.80 5.27
CA ASP A 37 -10.57 4.50 6.16
C ASP A 37 -9.51 5.32 5.39
N ALA A 38 -8.52 5.83 6.13
CA ALA A 38 -7.42 6.65 5.59
C ALA A 38 -6.30 5.84 4.91
N SER A 39 -6.49 4.56 4.54
CA SER A 39 -5.42 3.72 3.96
C SER A 39 -4.82 4.31 2.70
N ARG A 40 -5.65 4.89 1.84
CA ARG A 40 -5.20 5.51 0.59
C ARG A 40 -4.28 6.69 0.86
N GLU A 41 -4.71 7.59 1.74
CA GLU A 41 -3.94 8.76 2.15
C GLU A 41 -2.63 8.37 2.84
N ALA A 42 -2.68 7.34 3.69
CA ALA A 42 -1.49 6.78 4.35
C ALA A 42 -0.48 6.27 3.30
N LEU A 43 -0.93 5.55 2.28
CA LEU A 43 -0.06 5.07 1.20
C LEU A 43 0.52 6.22 0.36
N ASP A 44 -0.26 7.22 0.00
CA ASP A 44 0.20 8.36 -0.80
C ASP A 44 1.39 9.07 -0.10
N GLY A 45 1.30 9.31 1.21
CA GLY A 45 2.41 9.90 1.98
C GLY A 45 3.66 9.00 2.05
N LEU A 46 3.47 7.68 2.12
CA LEU A 46 4.55 6.70 2.20
C LEU A 46 5.27 6.48 0.88
N THR A 47 4.52 6.43 -0.24
CA THR A 47 5.09 6.20 -1.57
C THR A 47 6.12 7.27 -1.93
N ALA A 48 5.81 8.54 -1.65
CA ALA A 48 6.74 9.65 -1.88
C ALA A 48 8.01 9.52 -1.02
N ARG A 49 7.84 9.18 0.26
CA ARG A 49 8.94 9.04 1.23
C ARG A 49 9.85 7.84 0.94
N LEU A 50 9.28 6.73 0.48
CA LEU A 50 9.99 5.45 0.31
C LEU A 50 10.40 5.15 -1.13
N ARG A 51 10.22 6.09 -2.08
CA ARG A 51 10.48 5.88 -3.52
C ARG A 51 11.89 5.39 -3.88
N ALA A 52 12.88 5.64 -3.03
CA ALA A 52 14.25 5.17 -3.24
C ALA A 52 14.41 3.66 -2.93
N ARG A 53 13.46 3.07 -2.19
CA ARG A 53 13.49 1.68 -1.71
C ARG A 53 12.34 0.85 -2.24
N LEU A 54 11.19 1.47 -2.52
CA LEU A 54 10.00 0.79 -3.02
C LEU A 54 9.51 1.47 -4.30
N ALA A 55 9.13 0.65 -5.28
CA ALA A 55 8.36 1.08 -6.45
C ALA A 55 6.90 0.66 -6.23
N VAL A 56 6.12 1.55 -5.62
CA VAL A 56 4.75 1.25 -5.19
C VAL A 56 3.75 1.60 -6.28
N HIS A 57 2.88 0.66 -6.62
CA HIS A 57 1.68 0.89 -7.41
C HIS A 57 0.47 0.60 -6.53
N VAL A 58 -0.49 1.53 -6.50
CA VAL A 58 -1.75 1.34 -5.79
C VAL A 58 -2.85 1.21 -6.83
N ASP A 59 -3.50 0.05 -6.82
CA ASP A 59 -4.71 -0.22 -7.59
C ASP A 59 -5.89 -0.17 -6.63
N GLU A 60 -6.88 0.68 -6.92
CA GLU A 60 -8.03 0.90 -6.04
C GLU A 60 -9.31 0.51 -6.76
N ALA A 61 -10.06 -0.40 -6.14
CA ALA A 61 -11.28 -0.94 -6.69
C ALA A 61 -12.42 -0.85 -5.67
N VAL A 62 -13.56 -0.33 -6.14
CA VAL A 62 -14.81 -0.36 -5.40
C VAL A 62 -15.72 -1.40 -6.04
N PHE A 63 -15.94 -2.50 -5.33
CA PHE A 63 -16.88 -3.51 -5.76
C PHE A 63 -18.27 -3.25 -5.16
N PRO A 64 -19.36 -3.64 -5.86
CA PRO A 64 -20.70 -3.68 -5.27
C PRO A 64 -20.73 -4.53 -3.99
N PRO A 65 -21.63 -4.25 -3.02
CA PRO A 65 -21.70 -4.99 -1.75
C PRO A 65 -21.84 -6.51 -1.92
N GLU A 66 -22.43 -6.97 -3.01
CA GLU A 66 -22.63 -8.38 -3.32
C GLU A 66 -21.33 -9.11 -3.70
N LEU A 67 -20.25 -8.36 -3.97
CA LEU A 67 -18.95 -8.82 -4.43
C LEU A 67 -17.77 -8.34 -3.54
N ALA A 68 -18.07 -7.62 -2.46
CA ALA A 68 -17.10 -6.91 -1.61
C ALA A 68 -16.69 -7.68 -0.34
#